data_AF-A0A9E2YS97-F1
#
_entry.id   AF-A0A9E2YS97-F1
#
_cell.length_a   1.000
_cell.length_b   1.000
_cell.length_c   1.000
_cell.angle_alpha   90.00
_cell.angle_beta   90.00
_cell.angle_gamma   90.00
#
_symmetry.space_group_name_H-M   'P 1'
#
loop_
_entity.id
_entity.type
_entity.pdbx_description
1 polymer ?
#
loop_
_entity_poly.entity_id
_entity_poly.type
_entity_poly.pdbx_seq_one_letter_code
_entity_poly.pdbx_strand_id
1 'polypeptide(L)' 'MQITAVRTFIAGNPWKNWLFAKVETDEGLYGIGEGTLNYFAKTIEAGFMNWRR' A
#
# COMPACT_ATOMS: atom_id res chain seq x y z
N MET A 1 5.18 -5.14 -18.75
CA MET A 1 4.01 -4.97 -17.87
C MET A 1 4.10 -6.00 -16.77
N GLN A 2 5.07 -5.79 -15.89
CA GLN A 2 5.35 -6.63 -14.71
C GLN A 2 5.42 -5.73 -13.50
N ILE A 3 4.86 -6.18 -12.38
CA ILE A 3 4.96 -5.45 -11.10
C ILE A 3 6.38 -5.60 -10.55
N THR A 4 7.05 -4.49 -10.29
CA THR A 4 8.43 -4.45 -9.80
C THR A 4 8.50 -4.16 -8.30
N ALA A 5 7.54 -3.37 -7.78
CA ALA A 5 7.46 -3.04 -6.36
C ALA A 5 6.03 -2.69 -5.93
N VAL A 6 5.77 -2.91 -4.63
CA VAL A 6 4.59 -2.38 -3.93
C VAL A 6 5.09 -1.61 -2.71
N ARG A 7 4.68 -0.35 -2.57
CA ARG A 7 5.05 0.52 -1.44
C ARG A 7 3.80 1.02 -0.74
N THR A 8 3.78 1.01 0.59
CA THR A 8 2.67 1.50 1.40
C THR A 8 2.94 2.88 1.96
N PHE A 9 1.89 3.69 2.06
CA PHE A 9 1.91 5.02 2.64
C PHE A 9 0.75 5.12 3.63
N ILE A 10 1.06 5.40 4.90
CA ILE A 10 0.04 5.60 5.93
C ILE A 10 -0.09 7.11 6.16
N ALA A 11 -1.27 7.64 5.89
CA ALA A 11 -1.66 8.98 6.30
C ALA A 11 -2.63 8.85 7.47
N GLY A 12 -2.57 9.75 8.45
CA GLY A 12 -3.45 9.64 9.60
C GLY A 12 -3.63 10.93 10.38
N ASN A 13 -4.74 10.98 11.07
CA ASN A 13 -5.02 11.89 12.17
C ASN A 13 -5.32 11.05 13.43
N PRO A 14 -5.49 11.66 14.62
CA PRO A 14 -5.64 10.90 15.87
C PRO A 14 -6.82 9.91 15.91
N TRP A 15 -7.85 10.05 15.07
CA TRP A 15 -9.07 9.24 15.08
C TRP A 15 -9.27 8.40 13.80
N LYS A 16 -8.40 8.55 12.81
CA LYS A 16 -8.51 7.86 11.53
C LYS A 16 -7.15 7.72 10.87
N ASN A 17 -6.89 6.53 10.33
CA ASN A 17 -5.78 6.29 9.45
C ASN A 17 -6.28 5.83 8.08
N TRP A 18 -5.48 6.11 7.07
CA TRP A 18 -5.65 5.69 5.69
C TRP A 18 -4.37 5.01 5.25
N LEU A 19 -4.50 3.95 4.48
CA LEU A 19 -3.37 3.26 3.88
C LEU A 19 -3.52 3.30 2.36
N PHE A 20 -2.51 3.83 1.70
CA PHE A 20 -2.40 3.81 0.25
C PHE A 20 -1.27 2.87 -0.17
N ALA A 21 -1.43 2.20 -1.30
CA ALA A 21 -0.41 1.38 -1.94
C ALA A 21 -0.06 1.95 -3.31
N LYS A 22 1.24 2.14 -3.57
CA LYS A 22 1.78 2.43 -4.90
C LYS A 22 2.32 1.13 -5.49
N VAL A 23 1.82 0.76 -6.66
CA VAL A 23 2.28 -0.40 -7.43
C VAL A 23 3.10 0.12 -8.61
N GLU A 24 4.38 -0.25 -8.68
CA GLU A 24 5.32 0.19 -9.71
C GLU A 24 5.51 -0.92 -10.76
N THR A 25 5.64 -0.55 -12.04
CA THR A 25 5.89 -1.49 -13.14
C THR A 25 7.28 -1.32 -13.78
N ASP A 26 7.70 -2.32 -14.54
CA ASP A 26 8.91 -2.32 -15.36
C ASP A 26 8.86 -1.33 -16.54
N GLU A 27 7.67 -0.86 -16.91
CA GLU A 27 7.44 0.14 -17.97
C GLU A 27 7.47 1.58 -17.45
N GLY A 28 7.77 1.79 -16.16
CA GLY A 28 7.78 3.11 -15.53
C GLY A 28 6.39 3.68 -15.21
N LEU A 29 5.33 2.91 -15.48
CA LEU A 29 3.97 3.24 -15.06
C LEU A 29 3.75 2.84 -13.59
N TYR A 30 2.81 3.51 -12.93
CA TYR A 30 2.41 3.14 -11.58
C TYR A 30 0.91 3.32 -11.36
N GLY A 31 0.37 2.50 -10.46
CA GLY A 31 -1.00 2.60 -9.97
C GLY A 31 -1.03 2.98 -8.49
N ILE A 32 -2.11 3.65 -8.07
CA ILE A 32 -2.41 3.94 -6.67
C ILE A 32 -3.67 3.18 -6.28
N GLY A 33 -3.60 2.45 -5.18
CA GLY A 33 -4.74 1.77 -4.56
C GLY A 33 -4.92 2.20 -3.11
N GLU A 34 -6.13 2.06 -2.59
CA GLU A 34 -6.44 2.28 -1.18
C GLU A 34 -6.66 0.92 -0.49
N GLY A 35 -6.03 0.73 0.66
CA GLY A 35 -6.15 -0.45 1.52
C GLY A 35 -6.57 -0.08 2.94
N THR A 36 -7.39 0.96 3.10
CA THR A 36 -7.77 1.46 4.43
C THR A 36 -8.64 0.44 5.17
N LEU A 37 -8.16 0.03 6.34
CA LEU A 37 -8.98 -0.56 7.39
C LEU A 37 -8.76 0.28 8.65
N ASN A 38 -9.78 1.04 9.05
CA ASN A 38 -9.67 2.02 10.14
C ASN A 38 -9.07 1.39 11.40
N TYR A 39 -8.07 2.03 12.00
CA TYR A 39 -7.30 1.57 13.17
C TYR A 39 -6.36 0.39 12.93
N PHE A 40 -6.38 -0.24 11.75
CA PHE A 40 -5.58 -1.42 11.42
C PHE A 40 -4.53 -1.17 10.33
N ALA A 41 -4.16 0.08 10.05
CA ALA A 41 -3.21 0.42 8.98
C ALA A 41 -1.89 -0.40 9.03
N LYS A 42 -1.31 -0.64 10.21
CA LYS A 42 -0.10 -1.46 10.34
C LYS A 42 -0.32 -2.95 10.09
N THR A 43 -1.49 -3.48 10.44
CA THR A 43 -1.88 -4.86 10.11
C THR A 43 -2.01 -5.03 8.60
N ILE A 44 -2.67 -4.09 7.93
CA ILE A 44 -2.80 -4.13 6.46
C ILE A 44 -1.44 -3.95 5.78
N GLU A 45 -0.60 -3.03 6.29
CA GLU A 45 0.77 -2.83 5.80
C GLU A 45 1.59 -4.12 5.82
N ALA A 46 1.51 -4.90 6.91
CA ALA A 46 2.18 -6.20 7.01
C ALA A 46 1.68 -7.22 5.98
N GLY A 47 0.40 -7.17 5.60
CA GLY A 47 -0.15 -7.97 4.51
C GLY A 47 0.52 -7.66 3.16
N PHE A 48 0.77 -6.38 2.88
CA PHE A 48 1.46 -5.95 1.66
C PHE A 48 2.94 -6.33 1.62
N MET A 49 3.63 -6.42 2.76
CA MET A 49 5.05 -6.80 2.79
C MET A 49 5.32 -8.23 2.26
N ASN A 50 4.29 -9.08 2.22
CA ASN A 50 4.37 -10.45 1.71
C ASN A 50 3.96 -10.59 0.23
N TRP A 51 3.77 -9.49 -0.51
CA TRP A 51 3.17 -9.52 -1.86
C TRP A 51 3.88 -10.42 -2.88
N ARG A 52 5.15 -10.75 -2.65
CA ARG A 52 6.02 -11.45 -3.59
C ARG A 52 6.34 -12.89 -3.16
N ARG A 53 5.69 -13.35 -2.09
CA ARG A 53 5.87 -14.69 -1.53
C ARG A 53 4.90 -15.69 -2.15
#